data_AF-A0A8C1Z6X5-F1
#
_entry.id   AF-A0A8C1Z6X5-F1
#
_cell.length_a   1.000
_cell.length_b   1.000
_cell.length_c   1.000
_cell.angle_alpha   90.00
_cell.angle_beta   90.00
_cell.angle_gamma   90.00
#
_symmetry.space_group_name_H-M   'P 1'
#
loop_
_entity.id
_entity.type
_entity.pdbx_description
1 polymer ?
#
loop_
_entity_poly.entity_id
_entity_poly.type
_entity_poly.pdbx_seq_one_letter_code
_entity_poly.pdbx_strand_id
1 'polypeptide(L)'
;HLTFWVGNAKQAASYYCTKLGFEPLAYRGLETGSRDVVSHVVKQGKVRMGDHLVKHGDGVKDVAFTVENCDFLVEKARERGAIIIKEPHVVEDKFGRVKLAVLQTYGDTTHTFVERAGYNGLFLPGFHAPLFCDPFLAKLPSGKLDFIDHVVGNQSDNEMVPIVEWYQRNLLFHRFWSVDDKQLQTEYSALRSIVVANYEETVKMPINEPAMGKRKSQIQEYVEYYGGAGVQHIAMNTSDIITAIRNLKERGMEFMTVPDTYYQQLREKLKFSKVKIVEDLSILEELRILVDFDDNGYLLQIFTKPVQDRPTVFLEVIQRHNHQGFGAGNFKSLFEAIEADQNARGNLTILTPNGTSQKL
;
A
#
# COMPACT_ATOMS: atom_id res chain seq x y z
N HIS A 1 -8.81 -6.51 -2.98
CA HIS A 1 -9.38 -5.26 -2.44
C HIS A 1 -8.74 -4.99 -1.09
N LEU A 2 -8.83 -3.78 -0.54
CA LEU A 2 -8.33 -3.49 0.81
C LEU A 2 -9.51 -3.22 1.73
N THR A 3 -9.29 -3.36 3.04
CA THR A 3 -10.27 -3.08 4.08
C THR A 3 -9.58 -2.23 5.15
N PHE A 4 -9.67 -0.90 4.96
CA PHE A 4 -9.13 0.19 5.81
C PHE A 4 -9.93 0.42 7.08
N TRP A 5 -9.43 -0.12 8.16
CA TRP A 5 -10.08 -0.31 9.43
C TRP A 5 -10.12 0.99 10.29
N VAL A 6 -10.98 1.95 9.85
CA VAL A 6 -11.13 3.38 10.28
C VAL A 6 -12.30 3.76 11.21
N GLY A 7 -12.14 4.87 11.95
CA GLY A 7 -13.05 5.29 13.02
C GLY A 7 -14.29 6.09 12.60
N ASN A 8 -14.27 6.70 11.41
CA ASN A 8 -15.44 7.31 10.79
C ASN A 8 -15.46 7.01 9.29
N ALA A 9 -16.01 5.86 8.92
CA ALA A 9 -16.03 5.39 7.54
C ALA A 9 -16.71 6.34 6.55
N LYS A 10 -17.67 7.15 7.00
CA LYS A 10 -18.31 8.17 6.17
C LYS A 10 -17.33 9.31 5.83
N GLN A 11 -16.56 9.78 6.82
CA GLN A 11 -15.55 10.81 6.61
C GLN A 11 -14.33 10.27 5.84
N ALA A 12 -13.83 9.07 6.16
CA ALA A 12 -12.74 8.45 5.44
C ALA A 12 -13.08 8.21 3.96
N ALA A 13 -14.28 7.68 3.66
CA ALA A 13 -14.75 7.54 2.28
C ALA A 13 -14.85 8.91 1.57
N SER A 14 -15.36 9.95 2.25
CA SER A 14 -15.40 11.31 1.71
C SER A 14 -14.00 11.87 1.42
N TYR A 15 -13.02 11.63 2.30
CA TYR A 15 -11.63 12.02 2.11
C TYR A 15 -11.05 11.31 0.87
N TYR A 16 -11.12 9.98 0.77
CA TYR A 16 -10.59 9.26 -0.39
C TYR A 16 -11.32 9.62 -1.71
N CYS A 17 -12.62 9.86 -1.68
CA CYS A 17 -13.36 10.32 -2.86
C CYS A 17 -12.94 11.73 -3.32
N THR A 18 -12.91 12.71 -2.40
CA THR A 18 -12.58 14.10 -2.73
C THR A 18 -11.10 14.27 -3.06
N LYS A 19 -10.20 13.66 -2.28
CA LYS A 19 -8.75 13.86 -2.37
C LYS A 19 -8.08 12.96 -3.41
N LEU A 20 -8.41 11.68 -3.45
CA LEU A 20 -7.80 10.74 -4.41
C LEU A 20 -8.62 10.56 -5.70
N GLY A 21 -9.87 11.02 -5.73
CA GLY A 21 -10.74 10.86 -6.90
C GLY A 21 -11.39 9.49 -7.02
N PHE A 22 -11.58 8.80 -5.90
CA PHE A 22 -12.44 7.63 -5.83
C PHE A 22 -13.92 8.05 -5.96
N GLU A 23 -14.77 7.10 -6.32
CA GLU A 23 -16.22 7.26 -6.39
C GLU A 23 -16.91 6.26 -5.44
N PRO A 24 -18.07 6.60 -4.85
CA PRO A 24 -18.87 5.64 -4.09
C PRO A 24 -19.26 4.43 -4.97
N LEU A 25 -18.85 3.23 -4.59
CA LEU A 25 -19.21 1.99 -5.29
C LEU A 25 -20.39 1.29 -4.64
N ALA A 26 -20.34 1.08 -3.33
CA ALA A 26 -21.37 0.32 -2.62
C ALA A 26 -21.44 0.70 -1.14
N TYR A 27 -22.57 0.41 -0.52
CA TYR A 27 -22.83 0.70 0.89
C TYR A 27 -23.42 -0.50 1.62
N ARG A 28 -23.07 -0.63 2.90
CA ARG A 28 -23.73 -1.52 3.86
C ARG A 28 -23.79 -0.81 5.22
N GLY A 29 -24.91 -0.88 5.91
CA GLY A 29 -25.09 -0.26 7.24
C GLY A 29 -26.52 -0.41 7.75
N LEU A 30 -26.96 0.48 8.64
CA LEU A 30 -28.25 0.37 9.35
C LEU A 30 -29.43 0.31 8.37
N GLU A 31 -29.40 1.16 7.36
CA GLU A 31 -30.38 1.30 6.28
C GLU A 31 -30.44 0.06 5.36
N THR A 32 -29.42 -0.81 5.41
CA THR A 32 -29.35 -2.08 4.68
C THR A 32 -29.37 -3.30 5.61
N GLY A 33 -29.78 -3.13 6.87
CA GLY A 33 -29.88 -4.22 7.85
C GLY A 33 -28.58 -4.66 8.53
N SER A 34 -27.43 -4.07 8.20
CA SER A 34 -26.16 -4.33 8.89
C SER A 34 -26.07 -3.47 10.15
N ARG A 35 -26.35 -4.06 11.31
CA ARG A 35 -26.58 -3.30 12.55
C ARG A 35 -25.31 -2.95 13.32
N ASP A 36 -24.31 -3.82 13.26
CA ASP A 36 -23.10 -3.72 14.09
C ASP A 36 -21.91 -3.08 13.35
N VAL A 37 -21.95 -3.09 12.02
CA VAL A 37 -20.86 -2.62 11.15
C VAL A 37 -21.43 -1.83 9.97
N VAL A 38 -20.97 -0.59 9.81
CA VAL A 38 -21.15 0.19 8.57
C VAL A 38 -19.98 -0.11 7.62
N SER A 39 -20.15 0.12 6.32
CA SER A 39 -19.10 -0.09 5.33
C SER A 39 -19.35 0.79 4.10
N HIS A 40 -18.46 1.76 3.86
CA HIS A 40 -18.47 2.59 2.66
C HIS A 40 -17.44 2.08 1.65
N VAL A 41 -17.89 1.33 0.64
CA VAL A 41 -17.00 0.83 -0.42
C VAL A 41 -16.84 1.92 -1.47
N VAL A 42 -15.63 2.46 -1.59
CA VAL A 42 -15.23 3.39 -2.65
C VAL A 42 -14.45 2.67 -3.75
N LYS A 43 -14.40 3.22 -4.96
CA LYS A 43 -13.69 2.66 -6.11
C LYS A 43 -13.02 3.74 -6.95
N GLN A 44 -11.78 3.49 -7.34
CA GLN A 44 -11.12 4.11 -8.50
C GLN A 44 -10.45 2.98 -9.27
N GLY A 45 -10.69 2.88 -10.58
CA GLY A 45 -10.24 1.72 -11.36
C GLY A 45 -10.66 0.38 -10.73
N LYS A 46 -9.72 -0.34 -10.10
CA LYS A 46 -9.95 -1.61 -9.37
C LYS A 46 -9.75 -1.55 -7.83
N VAL A 47 -9.45 -0.39 -7.23
CA VAL A 47 -9.09 -0.20 -5.80
C VAL A 47 -10.32 -0.05 -4.87
N ARG A 48 -10.30 -0.49 -3.58
CA ARG A 48 -11.44 -0.44 -2.58
C ARG A 48 -10.95 -0.51 -1.09
N MET A 49 -11.72 -0.07 -0.04
CA MET A 49 -11.32 0.21 1.40
C MET A 49 -12.48 0.04 2.50
N GLY A 50 -12.28 0.10 3.87
CA GLY A 50 -13.32 0.12 4.99
C GLY A 50 -13.07 -0.38 6.49
N ASP A 51 -13.56 0.37 7.53
CA ASP A 51 -14.01 0.24 9.00
C ASP A 51 -13.31 -0.45 10.28
N HIS A 52 -12.87 0.28 11.38
CA HIS A 52 -12.38 -0.14 12.79
C HIS A 52 -11.59 0.98 13.61
N LEU A 53 -10.82 0.79 14.75
CA LEU A 53 -10.06 1.91 15.39
C LEU A 53 -8.87 1.77 16.41
N VAL A 54 -9.02 1.10 17.56
CA VAL A 54 -8.36 1.58 18.83
C VAL A 54 -6.83 1.50 18.89
N LYS A 55 -6.25 0.34 18.55
CA LYS A 55 -4.79 0.09 18.65
C LYS A 55 -4.01 0.92 17.63
N HIS A 56 -4.43 0.84 16.38
CA HIS A 56 -3.69 1.34 15.22
C HIS A 56 -4.01 2.80 14.85
N GLY A 57 -5.17 3.32 15.28
CA GLY A 57 -5.85 4.37 14.55
C GLY A 57 -6.47 3.81 13.25
N ASP A 58 -6.75 4.69 12.30
CA ASP A 58 -7.16 4.32 10.96
C ASP A 58 -6.00 3.56 10.25
N GLY A 59 -6.28 2.42 9.61
CA GLY A 59 -5.22 1.65 8.93
C GLY A 59 -5.70 0.32 8.34
N VAL A 60 -4.92 -0.34 7.48
CA VAL A 60 -5.39 -1.55 6.78
C VAL A 60 -5.52 -2.74 7.74
N LYS A 61 -6.69 -3.39 7.76
CA LYS A 61 -6.88 -4.70 8.37
C LYS A 61 -6.74 -5.84 7.39
N ASP A 62 -7.33 -5.73 6.21
CA ASP A 62 -7.40 -6.85 5.28
C ASP A 62 -6.90 -6.49 3.88
N VAL A 63 -6.06 -7.36 3.32
CA VAL A 63 -5.62 -7.34 1.92
C VAL A 63 -6.25 -8.53 1.21
N ALA A 64 -7.40 -8.32 0.58
CA ALA A 64 -8.21 -9.39 0.01
C ALA A 64 -7.78 -9.76 -1.41
N PHE A 65 -7.48 -11.04 -1.64
CA PHE A 65 -7.09 -11.59 -2.93
C PHE A 65 -8.29 -12.17 -3.68
N THR A 66 -8.36 -11.95 -5.00
CA THR A 66 -9.27 -12.73 -5.86
C THR A 66 -8.56 -14.03 -6.19
N VAL A 67 -9.23 -15.17 -5.99
CA VAL A 67 -8.61 -16.49 -6.13
C VAL A 67 -9.52 -17.44 -6.90
N GLU A 68 -8.91 -18.50 -7.43
CA GLU A 68 -9.58 -19.68 -7.98
C GLU A 68 -9.36 -20.85 -7.02
N ASN A 69 -10.39 -21.68 -6.80
CA ASN A 69 -10.37 -22.82 -5.88
C ASN A 69 -9.98 -22.44 -4.44
N CYS A 70 -10.83 -21.65 -3.79
CA CYS A 70 -10.60 -21.17 -2.41
C CYS A 70 -10.48 -22.32 -1.39
N ASP A 71 -11.17 -23.45 -1.60
CA ASP A 71 -11.11 -24.60 -0.69
C ASP A 71 -9.70 -25.19 -0.66
N PHE A 72 -9.11 -25.45 -1.83
CA PHE A 72 -7.75 -25.99 -1.95
C PHE A 72 -6.71 -25.05 -1.34
N LEU A 73 -6.80 -23.74 -1.60
CA LEU A 73 -5.86 -22.77 -1.04
C LEU A 73 -5.93 -22.73 0.49
N VAL A 74 -7.13 -22.80 1.07
CA VAL A 74 -7.32 -22.84 2.53
C VAL A 74 -6.86 -24.17 3.12
N GLU A 75 -7.12 -25.29 2.45
CA GLU A 75 -6.61 -26.61 2.85
C GLU A 75 -5.07 -26.62 2.88
N LYS A 76 -4.42 -26.17 1.81
CA LYS A 76 -2.95 -26.12 1.73
C LYS A 76 -2.31 -25.10 2.65
N ALA A 77 -2.98 -23.98 2.93
CA ALA A 77 -2.53 -23.04 3.96
C ALA A 77 -2.64 -23.68 5.37
N ARG A 78 -3.75 -24.37 5.68
CA ARG A 78 -3.96 -25.05 6.97
C ARG A 78 -2.97 -26.19 7.20
N GLU A 79 -2.76 -27.07 6.22
CA GLU A 79 -1.76 -28.16 6.26
C GLU A 79 -0.36 -27.66 6.65
N ARG A 80 -0.06 -26.39 6.33
CA ARG A 80 1.25 -25.76 6.52
C ARG A 80 1.30 -24.77 7.68
N GLY A 81 0.24 -24.72 8.49
CA GLY A 81 0.19 -23.96 9.74
C GLY A 81 -0.24 -22.51 9.61
N ALA A 82 -0.97 -22.13 8.55
CA ALA A 82 -1.70 -20.86 8.55
C ALA A 82 -2.90 -20.91 9.50
N ILE A 83 -3.15 -19.82 10.22
CA ILE A 83 -4.32 -19.68 11.08
C ILE A 83 -5.51 -19.24 10.21
N ILE A 84 -6.53 -20.08 10.14
CA ILE A 84 -7.79 -19.79 9.44
C ILE A 84 -8.72 -19.06 10.42
N ILE A 85 -8.95 -17.77 10.20
CA ILE A 85 -9.82 -16.92 11.02
C ILE A 85 -11.30 -17.16 10.67
N LYS A 86 -11.59 -17.44 9.39
CA LYS A 86 -12.93 -17.82 8.94
C LYS A 86 -12.84 -18.85 7.83
N GLU A 87 -13.43 -20.00 8.09
CA GLU A 87 -13.53 -21.13 7.16
C GLU A 87 -14.22 -20.75 5.83
N PRO A 88 -13.97 -21.49 4.72
CA PRO A 88 -14.63 -21.28 3.44
C PRO A 88 -16.14 -21.34 3.59
N HIS A 89 -16.80 -20.23 3.25
CA HIS A 89 -18.25 -20.09 3.30
C HIS A 89 -18.74 -19.35 2.08
N VAL A 90 -19.95 -19.69 1.63
CA VAL A 90 -20.58 -19.04 0.49
C VAL A 90 -21.52 -17.94 0.99
N VAL A 91 -21.43 -16.77 0.37
CA VAL A 91 -22.43 -15.70 0.45
C VAL A 91 -23.11 -15.57 -0.91
N GLU A 92 -24.41 -15.28 -0.92
CA GLU A 92 -25.24 -15.33 -2.13
C GLU A 92 -26.24 -14.17 -2.16
N ASP A 93 -26.48 -13.63 -3.35
CA ASP A 93 -27.65 -12.82 -3.64
C ASP A 93 -28.14 -13.07 -5.08
N LYS A 94 -29.08 -12.26 -5.56
CA LYS A 94 -29.67 -12.36 -6.90
C LYS A 94 -28.67 -12.25 -8.07
N PHE A 95 -27.43 -11.83 -7.83
CA PHE A 95 -26.35 -11.74 -8.82
C PHE A 95 -25.37 -12.93 -8.78
N GLY A 96 -25.64 -13.93 -7.94
CA GLY A 96 -24.90 -15.19 -7.84
C GLY A 96 -24.23 -15.41 -6.49
N ARG A 97 -23.20 -16.26 -6.49
CA ARG A 97 -22.50 -16.74 -5.27
C ARG A 97 -21.04 -16.30 -5.25
N VAL A 98 -20.55 -15.90 -4.08
CA VAL A 98 -19.13 -15.65 -3.81
C VAL A 98 -18.70 -16.52 -2.64
N LYS A 99 -17.61 -17.27 -2.80
CA LYS A 99 -16.99 -17.99 -1.70
C LYS A 99 -15.89 -17.12 -1.07
N LEU A 100 -15.90 -17.07 0.25
CA LEU A 100 -15.01 -16.27 1.07
C LEU A 100 -14.33 -17.14 2.13
N ALA A 101 -13.06 -16.87 2.41
CA ALA A 101 -12.33 -17.39 3.57
C ALA A 101 -11.39 -16.29 4.10
N VAL A 102 -11.00 -16.35 5.37
CA VAL A 102 -10.12 -15.34 6.00
C VAL A 102 -8.96 -16.02 6.72
N LEU A 103 -7.74 -15.60 6.42
CA LEU A 103 -6.50 -16.09 7.01
C LEU A 103 -5.79 -14.96 7.77
N GLN A 104 -5.10 -15.30 8.86
CA GLN A 104 -4.23 -14.37 9.60
C GLN A 104 -2.81 -14.35 9.02
N THR A 105 -2.27 -13.16 8.77
CA THR A 105 -0.85 -12.94 8.40
C THR A 105 -0.16 -12.10 9.51
N TYR A 106 0.75 -11.19 9.17
CA TYR A 106 1.49 -10.34 10.11
C TYR A 106 0.62 -9.40 10.96
N GLY A 107 1.04 -9.21 12.21
CA GLY A 107 0.37 -8.30 13.16
C GLY A 107 -1.11 -8.66 13.33
N ASP A 108 -1.97 -7.65 13.22
CA ASP A 108 -3.43 -7.86 13.17
C ASP A 108 -3.96 -7.98 11.73
N THR A 109 -3.11 -8.06 10.71
CA THR A 109 -3.51 -8.03 9.28
C THR A 109 -4.03 -9.38 8.80
N THR A 110 -5.13 -9.40 8.05
CA THR A 110 -5.73 -10.61 7.45
C THR A 110 -5.68 -10.60 5.92
N HIS A 111 -5.88 -11.78 5.34
CA HIS A 111 -6.18 -11.94 3.92
C HIS A 111 -7.55 -12.59 3.75
N THR A 112 -8.47 -11.88 3.11
CA THR A 112 -9.73 -12.45 2.65
C THR A 112 -9.57 -13.00 1.24
N PHE A 113 -9.72 -14.31 1.07
CA PHE A 113 -9.84 -14.94 -0.26
C PHE A 113 -11.24 -14.71 -0.82
N VAL A 114 -11.33 -14.36 -2.11
CA VAL A 114 -12.58 -14.01 -2.80
C VAL A 114 -12.68 -14.78 -4.11
N GLU A 115 -13.37 -15.92 -4.08
CA GLU A 115 -13.67 -16.72 -5.27
C GLU A 115 -15.07 -16.37 -5.78
N ARG A 116 -15.13 -15.75 -6.96
CA ARG A 116 -16.36 -15.10 -7.44
C ARG A 116 -17.32 -15.99 -8.23
N ALA A 117 -16.91 -17.18 -8.68
CA ALA A 117 -17.78 -18.20 -9.29
C ALA A 117 -18.90 -17.69 -10.24
N GLY A 118 -18.60 -16.70 -11.10
CA GLY A 118 -19.57 -16.10 -12.04
C GLY A 118 -20.47 -14.98 -11.48
N TYR A 119 -20.19 -14.46 -10.28
CA TYR A 119 -20.92 -13.38 -9.62
C TYR A 119 -20.80 -12.03 -10.35
N ASN A 120 -21.95 -11.48 -10.76
CA ASN A 120 -22.04 -10.25 -11.56
C ASN A 120 -22.55 -9.02 -10.77
N GLY A 121 -22.60 -9.10 -9.45
CA GLY A 121 -23.06 -8.00 -8.60
C GLY A 121 -22.00 -6.91 -8.38
N LEU A 122 -22.46 -5.72 -8.01
CA LEU A 122 -21.69 -4.47 -7.92
C LEU A 122 -20.38 -4.58 -7.10
N PHE A 123 -20.44 -5.27 -5.96
CA PHE A 123 -19.28 -5.52 -5.10
C PHE A 123 -19.22 -6.96 -4.57
N LEU A 124 -20.05 -7.27 -3.58
CA LEU A 124 -20.21 -8.57 -2.90
C LEU A 124 -21.66 -8.67 -2.40
N PRO A 125 -22.19 -9.88 -2.15
CA PRO A 125 -23.51 -10.04 -1.54
C PRO A 125 -23.65 -9.29 -0.21
N GLY A 126 -24.83 -8.72 0.04
CA GLY A 126 -25.11 -7.90 1.22
C GLY A 126 -24.57 -6.46 1.16
N PHE A 127 -24.06 -6.02 0.01
CA PHE A 127 -23.74 -4.62 -0.27
C PHE A 127 -24.70 -4.06 -1.33
N HIS A 128 -25.17 -2.85 -1.10
CA HIS A 128 -26.18 -2.16 -1.90
C HIS A 128 -25.56 -0.98 -2.65
N ALA A 129 -26.33 -0.32 -3.52
CA ALA A 129 -25.91 0.94 -4.12
C ALA A 129 -25.60 2.00 -3.04
N PRO A 130 -24.70 2.97 -3.29
CA PRO A 130 -24.43 4.05 -2.35
C PRO A 130 -25.70 4.82 -1.95
N LEU A 131 -25.86 5.13 -0.65
CA LEU A 131 -26.97 5.97 -0.18
C LEU A 131 -26.87 7.42 -0.68
N PHE A 132 -25.67 7.86 -1.05
CA PHE A 132 -25.38 9.22 -1.49
C PHE A 132 -24.26 9.18 -2.53
N CYS A 133 -24.49 9.87 -3.65
CA CYS A 133 -23.48 10.19 -4.64
C CYS A 133 -23.20 11.69 -4.55
N ASP A 134 -22.01 12.07 -4.09
CA ASP A 134 -21.67 13.48 -3.89
C ASP A 134 -21.53 14.22 -5.24
N PRO A 135 -22.40 15.23 -5.53
CA PRO A 135 -22.36 15.97 -6.78
C PRO A 135 -21.11 16.86 -6.93
N PHE A 136 -20.32 17.05 -5.87
CA PHE A 136 -19.03 17.73 -5.96
C PHE A 136 -17.97 16.88 -6.68
N LEU A 137 -18.02 15.55 -6.57
CA LEU A 137 -17.01 14.66 -7.17
C LEU A 137 -16.95 14.78 -8.69
N ALA A 138 -18.11 14.96 -9.34
CA ALA A 138 -18.22 15.18 -10.78
C ALA A 138 -17.62 16.51 -11.28
N LYS A 139 -17.26 17.43 -10.36
CA LYS A 139 -16.62 18.71 -10.67
C LYS A 139 -15.09 18.68 -10.47
N LEU A 140 -14.56 17.60 -9.90
CA LEU A 140 -13.14 17.44 -9.59
C LEU A 140 -12.42 16.63 -10.69
N PRO A 141 -11.17 16.97 -11.06
CA PRO A 141 -10.46 16.29 -12.14
C PRO A 141 -10.16 14.83 -11.78
N SER A 142 -10.28 13.88 -12.70
CA SER A 142 -10.08 12.45 -12.42
C SER A 142 -8.69 12.16 -11.81
N GLY A 143 -8.62 11.39 -10.72
CA GLY A 143 -7.34 11.04 -10.10
C GLY A 143 -6.47 10.05 -10.91
N LYS A 144 -6.98 9.49 -12.01
CA LYS A 144 -6.21 8.68 -12.99
C LYS A 144 -5.52 7.42 -12.42
N LEU A 145 -6.05 6.82 -11.34
CA LEU A 145 -5.50 5.58 -10.77
C LEU A 145 -6.27 4.33 -11.24
N ASP A 146 -5.53 3.28 -11.61
CA ASP A 146 -6.03 2.13 -12.36
C ASP A 146 -6.21 0.87 -11.48
N PHE A 147 -5.18 0.43 -10.75
CA PHE A 147 -5.24 -0.76 -9.88
C PHE A 147 -4.17 -0.73 -8.77
N ILE A 148 -4.26 -1.62 -7.79
CA ILE A 148 -3.23 -1.78 -6.75
C ILE A 148 -2.03 -2.50 -7.37
N ASP A 149 -0.88 -1.84 -7.44
CA ASP A 149 0.36 -2.41 -7.96
C ASP A 149 1.03 -3.35 -6.95
N HIS A 150 1.14 -2.89 -5.70
CA HIS A 150 1.69 -3.65 -4.58
C HIS A 150 1.23 -3.06 -3.23
N VAL A 151 1.43 -3.82 -2.14
CA VAL A 151 1.10 -3.41 -0.76
C VAL A 151 2.24 -3.79 0.17
N VAL A 152 2.72 -2.84 0.98
CA VAL A 152 3.93 -2.99 1.78
C VAL A 152 3.61 -3.23 3.25
N GLY A 153 4.15 -4.31 3.82
CA GLY A 153 3.98 -4.69 5.22
C GLY A 153 5.23 -4.43 6.05
N ASN A 154 5.17 -3.48 6.99
CA ASN A 154 6.24 -3.23 7.95
C ASN A 154 6.11 -4.19 9.15
N GLN A 155 7.25 -4.74 9.57
CA GLN A 155 7.40 -5.71 10.67
C GLN A 155 8.29 -5.13 11.78
N SER A 156 8.27 -5.74 12.97
CA SER A 156 9.23 -5.42 14.04
C SER A 156 10.64 -5.93 13.68
N ASP A 157 11.65 -5.59 14.49
CA ASP A 157 13.01 -6.08 14.28
C ASP A 157 13.09 -7.61 14.31
N ASN A 158 13.75 -8.19 13.29
CA ASN A 158 13.87 -9.64 13.02
C ASN A 158 12.56 -10.38 12.67
N GLU A 159 11.46 -9.67 12.38
CA GLU A 159 10.18 -10.28 11.97
C GLU A 159 9.97 -10.37 10.44
N MET A 160 10.83 -9.79 9.59
CA MET A 160 10.67 -9.88 8.13
C MET A 160 10.73 -11.32 7.63
N VAL A 161 11.77 -12.08 8.03
CA VAL A 161 12.01 -13.43 7.50
C VAL A 161 10.89 -14.42 7.88
N PRO A 162 10.42 -14.51 9.14
CA PRO A 162 9.26 -15.35 9.48
C PRO A 162 8.00 -15.04 8.66
N ILE A 163 7.77 -13.77 8.31
CA ILE A 163 6.61 -13.36 7.51
C ILE A 163 6.80 -13.68 6.03
N VAL A 164 7.99 -13.49 5.47
CA VAL A 164 8.34 -13.96 4.12
C VAL A 164 8.12 -15.48 4.01
N GLU A 165 8.62 -16.24 4.99
CA GLU A 165 8.41 -17.69 5.06
C GLU A 165 6.93 -18.06 5.21
N TRP A 166 6.12 -17.27 5.93
CA TRP A 166 4.67 -17.47 6.01
C TRP A 166 4.03 -17.41 4.61
N TYR A 167 4.37 -16.43 3.78
CA TYR A 167 3.84 -16.33 2.40
C TYR A 167 4.34 -17.49 1.53
N GLN A 168 5.64 -17.79 1.57
CA GLN A 168 6.22 -18.86 0.75
C GLN A 168 5.65 -20.23 1.10
N ARG A 169 5.58 -20.54 2.41
CA ARG A 169 5.10 -21.83 2.90
C ARG A 169 3.60 -21.96 2.71
N ASN A 170 2.82 -21.00 3.20
CA ASN A 170 1.38 -21.17 3.32
C ASN A 170 0.64 -20.86 2.01
N LEU A 171 1.09 -19.84 1.26
CA LEU A 171 0.43 -19.36 0.05
C LEU A 171 1.13 -19.75 -1.27
N LEU A 172 2.26 -20.48 -1.20
CA LEU A 172 3.09 -20.85 -2.37
C LEU A 172 3.64 -19.64 -3.14
N PHE A 173 3.84 -18.52 -2.47
CA PHE A 173 4.52 -17.36 -3.05
C PHE A 173 6.03 -17.63 -3.19
N HIS A 174 6.70 -16.91 -4.08
CA HIS A 174 8.17 -16.92 -4.18
C HIS A 174 8.77 -15.57 -3.78
N ARG A 175 10.05 -15.59 -3.41
CA ARG A 175 10.86 -14.37 -3.24
C ARG A 175 11.11 -13.78 -4.63
N PHE A 176 10.46 -12.66 -4.91
CA PHE A 176 10.55 -11.94 -6.18
C PHE A 176 11.78 -11.03 -6.23
N TRP A 177 12.03 -10.31 -5.14
CA TRP A 177 13.11 -9.32 -5.04
C TRP A 177 13.52 -9.11 -3.59
N SER A 178 14.67 -8.50 -3.34
CA SER A 178 15.13 -8.19 -1.99
C SER A 178 16.31 -7.22 -1.99
N VAL A 179 16.47 -6.50 -0.89
CA VAL A 179 17.58 -5.61 -0.59
C VAL A 179 17.95 -5.67 0.89
N ASP A 180 19.25 -5.61 1.15
CA ASP A 180 19.80 -5.52 2.51
C ASP A 180 20.14 -4.07 2.90
N ASP A 181 20.57 -3.89 4.16
CA ASP A 181 20.96 -2.61 4.74
C ASP A 181 22.23 -2.01 4.11
N LYS A 182 23.04 -2.81 3.40
CA LYS A 182 24.18 -2.28 2.63
C LYS A 182 23.70 -1.57 1.37
N GLN A 183 22.60 -2.06 0.79
CA GLN A 183 21.95 -1.49 -0.39
C GLN A 183 21.01 -0.33 -0.01
N LEU A 184 20.24 -0.45 1.08
CA LEU A 184 19.28 0.57 1.53
C LEU A 184 19.61 1.18 2.90
N GLN A 185 20.40 2.26 2.84
CA GLN A 185 20.76 3.11 3.98
C GLN A 185 20.94 4.58 3.54
N THR A 186 20.60 5.51 4.43
CA THR A 186 21.05 6.91 4.36
C THR A 186 22.36 7.08 5.13
N GLU A 187 22.76 8.33 5.38
CA GLU A 187 23.82 8.62 6.34
C GLU A 187 23.42 8.26 7.79
N TYR A 188 22.12 8.07 8.07
CA TYR A 188 21.55 8.00 9.41
C TYR A 188 20.81 6.70 9.72
N SER A 189 19.96 6.19 8.85
CA SER A 189 19.13 5.02 9.12
C SER A 189 19.05 4.05 7.93
N ALA A 190 18.57 2.83 8.17
CA ALA A 190 18.52 1.75 7.17
C ALA A 190 17.26 0.90 7.33
N LEU A 191 16.97 0.06 6.34
CA LEU A 191 15.98 -1.02 6.44
C LEU A 191 16.45 -2.26 5.66
N ARG A 192 15.78 -3.39 5.90
CA ARG A 192 15.85 -4.56 5.02
C ARG A 192 14.47 -4.81 4.41
N SER A 193 14.44 -5.29 3.17
CA SER A 193 13.19 -5.60 2.47
C SER A 193 13.29 -6.88 1.64
N ILE A 194 12.25 -7.70 1.70
CA ILE A 194 12.06 -8.85 0.82
C ILE A 194 10.65 -8.76 0.22
N VAL A 195 10.57 -8.81 -1.10
CA VAL A 195 9.29 -8.86 -1.82
C VAL A 195 8.94 -10.31 -2.08
N VAL A 196 7.74 -10.71 -1.65
CA VAL A 196 7.10 -11.95 -2.05
C VAL A 196 6.05 -11.70 -3.13
N ALA A 197 5.89 -12.63 -4.06
CA ALA A 197 4.88 -12.57 -5.11
C ALA A 197 4.19 -13.92 -5.33
N ASN A 198 2.96 -13.93 -5.87
CA ASN A 198 2.37 -15.16 -6.37
C ASN A 198 3.13 -15.65 -7.63
N TYR A 199 2.88 -16.90 -8.04
CA TYR A 199 3.58 -17.54 -9.16
C TYR A 199 3.52 -16.71 -10.47
N GLU A 200 2.37 -16.11 -10.78
CA GLU A 200 2.16 -15.24 -11.95
C GLU A 200 2.60 -13.78 -11.74
N GLU A 201 3.16 -13.46 -10.58
CA GLU A 201 3.71 -12.16 -10.16
C GLU A 201 2.72 -10.97 -10.24
N THR A 202 1.43 -11.27 -10.31
CA THR A 202 0.32 -10.29 -10.34
C THR A 202 0.01 -9.63 -8.99
N VAL A 203 0.43 -10.26 -7.89
CA VAL A 203 0.33 -9.79 -6.51
C VAL A 203 1.74 -9.71 -5.97
N LYS A 204 2.17 -8.53 -5.55
CA LYS A 204 3.51 -8.30 -4.99
C LYS A 204 3.37 -7.64 -3.61
N MET A 205 4.08 -8.17 -2.62
CA MET A 205 4.05 -7.72 -1.23
C MET A 205 5.49 -7.51 -0.72
N PRO A 206 6.03 -6.28 -0.73
CA PRO A 206 7.25 -5.95 -0.01
C PRO A 206 7.04 -6.07 1.51
N ILE A 207 7.89 -6.84 2.16
CA ILE A 207 7.91 -7.03 3.62
C ILE A 207 9.19 -6.38 4.14
N ASN A 208 9.07 -5.42 5.05
CA ASN A 208 10.17 -4.62 5.57
C ASN A 208 10.40 -4.85 7.06
N GLU A 209 11.64 -4.77 7.52
CA GLU A 209 12.01 -4.64 8.94
C GLU A 209 13.01 -3.49 9.13
N PRO A 210 13.10 -2.90 10.34
CA PRO A 210 14.15 -1.94 10.64
C PRO A 210 15.55 -2.57 10.49
N ALA A 211 16.54 -1.74 10.19
CA ALA A 211 17.94 -2.12 10.28
C ALA A 211 18.74 -1.09 11.08
N MET A 212 19.89 -1.51 11.59
CA MET A 212 20.73 -0.67 12.44
C MET A 212 21.34 0.50 11.65
N GLY A 213 21.30 1.67 12.25
CA GLY A 213 21.93 2.90 11.74
C GLY A 213 22.31 3.82 12.91
N LYS A 214 22.84 5.01 12.60
CA LYS A 214 23.11 6.07 13.59
C LYS A 214 21.83 6.57 14.29
N ARG A 215 20.68 6.46 13.61
CA ARG A 215 19.37 6.96 14.04
C ARG A 215 18.26 5.94 13.77
N LYS A 216 17.11 6.12 14.41
CA LYS A 216 15.93 5.26 14.31
C LYS A 216 15.46 5.12 12.86
N SER A 217 15.34 3.88 12.37
CA SER A 217 14.71 3.57 11.08
C SER A 217 13.24 4.00 11.05
N GLN A 218 12.78 4.56 9.93
CA GLN A 218 11.35 4.85 9.68
C GLN A 218 10.43 3.63 9.87
N ILE A 219 10.93 2.40 9.70
CA ILE A 219 10.15 1.18 9.95
C ILE A 219 9.86 1.02 11.44
N GLN A 220 10.80 1.42 12.31
CA GLN A 220 10.62 1.44 13.76
C GLN A 220 9.68 2.57 14.20
N GLU A 221 9.71 3.74 13.53
CA GLU A 221 8.69 4.78 13.73
C GLU A 221 7.28 4.23 13.42
N TYR A 222 7.10 3.59 12.27
CA TYR A 222 5.83 2.95 11.91
C TYR A 222 5.35 1.99 13.01
N VAL A 223 6.21 1.06 13.45
CA VAL A 223 5.86 0.03 14.44
C VAL A 223 5.46 0.64 15.79
N GLU A 224 6.15 1.70 16.23
CA GLU A 224 5.82 2.42 17.47
C GLU A 224 4.44 3.10 17.41
N TYR A 225 4.12 3.80 16.31
CA TYR A 225 2.86 4.54 16.19
C TYR A 225 1.68 3.66 15.75
N TYR A 226 1.92 2.56 15.05
CA TYR A 226 0.92 1.56 14.70
C TYR A 226 0.64 0.57 15.86
N GLY A 227 1.60 0.39 16.77
CA GLY A 227 1.53 -0.58 17.86
C GLY A 227 1.81 -2.02 17.41
N GLY A 228 2.70 -2.21 16.44
CA GLY A 228 3.09 -3.52 15.88
C GLY A 228 3.22 -3.53 14.37
N ALA A 229 3.29 -4.73 13.79
CA ALA A 229 3.34 -4.94 12.34
C ALA A 229 2.02 -4.59 11.63
N GLY A 230 2.11 -4.13 10.38
CA GLY A 230 0.95 -3.77 9.56
C GLY A 230 1.31 -3.17 8.19
N VAL A 231 0.31 -2.75 7.43
CA VAL A 231 0.52 -2.15 6.10
C VAL A 231 1.02 -0.70 6.22
N GLN A 232 2.19 -0.42 5.67
CA GLN A 232 2.76 0.93 5.59
C GLN A 232 2.18 1.72 4.41
N HIS A 233 2.20 1.14 3.21
CA HIS A 233 1.69 1.83 2.04
C HIS A 233 1.10 0.91 0.97
N ILE A 234 0.30 1.52 0.12
CA ILE A 234 -0.37 0.89 -1.02
C ILE A 234 -0.01 1.68 -2.26
N ALA A 235 0.60 1.01 -3.22
CA ALA A 235 0.91 1.58 -4.51
C ALA A 235 -0.26 1.41 -5.47
N MET A 236 -0.63 2.50 -6.12
CA MET A 236 -1.69 2.54 -7.11
C MET A 236 -1.08 2.85 -8.48
N ASN A 237 -1.25 1.91 -9.40
CA ASN A 237 -0.76 2.04 -10.77
C ASN A 237 -1.53 3.15 -11.51
N THR A 238 -0.81 3.87 -12.38
CA THR A 238 -1.38 4.76 -13.37
C THR A 238 -0.63 4.62 -14.70
N SER A 239 -1.35 4.88 -15.79
CA SER A 239 -0.83 5.00 -17.15
C SER A 239 -0.44 6.44 -17.54
N ASP A 240 -0.68 7.43 -16.67
CA ASP A 240 -0.46 8.86 -16.93
C ASP A 240 -0.20 9.62 -15.61
N ILE A 241 1.00 9.44 -15.06
CA ILE A 241 1.39 9.95 -13.74
C ILE A 241 1.49 11.47 -13.70
N ILE A 242 1.86 12.13 -14.80
CA ILE A 242 1.89 13.60 -14.87
C ILE A 242 0.48 14.16 -14.62
N THR A 243 -0.53 13.61 -15.31
CA THR A 243 -1.93 14.04 -15.11
C THR A 243 -2.46 13.59 -13.75
N ALA A 244 -2.14 12.37 -13.30
CA ALA A 244 -2.55 11.88 -11.99
C ALA A 244 -2.05 12.81 -10.87
N ILE A 245 -0.76 13.13 -10.82
CA ILE A 245 -0.17 13.95 -9.75
C ILE A 245 -0.63 15.41 -9.84
N ARG A 246 -0.81 15.98 -11.04
CA ARG A 246 -1.43 17.30 -11.19
C ARG A 246 -2.84 17.33 -10.61
N ASN A 247 -3.69 16.37 -10.98
CA ASN A 247 -5.08 16.31 -10.54
C ASN A 247 -5.21 16.02 -9.04
N LEU A 248 -4.33 15.17 -8.48
CA LEU A 248 -4.27 14.89 -7.05
C LEU A 248 -3.79 16.12 -6.25
N LYS A 249 -2.79 16.86 -6.73
CA LYS A 249 -2.38 18.13 -6.12
C LYS A 249 -3.48 19.20 -6.21
N GLU A 250 -4.23 19.28 -7.30
CA GLU A 250 -5.39 20.19 -7.45
C GLU A 250 -6.52 19.84 -6.47
N ARG A 251 -6.77 18.55 -6.23
CA ARG A 251 -7.66 18.07 -5.15
C ARG A 251 -7.10 18.36 -3.74
N GLY A 252 -5.85 18.80 -3.64
CA GLY A 252 -5.15 19.08 -2.39
C GLY A 252 -4.72 17.82 -1.65
N MET A 253 -4.18 16.83 -2.35
CA MET A 253 -3.32 15.80 -1.77
C MET A 253 -1.92 16.36 -1.53
N GLU A 254 -1.34 16.03 -0.38
CA GLU A 254 0.05 16.34 -0.06
C GLU A 254 0.96 15.16 -0.41
N PHE A 255 2.13 15.49 -0.96
CA PHE A 255 3.17 14.54 -1.35
C PHE A 255 4.47 14.84 -0.63
N MET A 256 5.28 13.81 -0.42
CA MET A 256 6.64 13.96 0.09
C MET A 256 7.53 14.66 -0.94
N THR A 257 8.60 15.28 -0.49
CA THR A 257 9.48 16.11 -1.32
C THR A 257 10.92 15.64 -1.26
N VAL A 258 11.59 15.58 -2.42
CA VAL A 258 13.04 15.42 -2.53
C VAL A 258 13.71 16.75 -2.87
N PRO A 259 15.01 16.95 -2.53
CA PRO A 259 15.75 18.15 -2.89
C PRO A 259 15.99 18.25 -4.42
N ASP A 260 16.11 19.47 -4.94
CA ASP A 260 16.35 19.72 -6.37
C ASP A 260 17.64 19.05 -6.91
N THR A 261 18.62 18.82 -6.03
CA THR A 261 19.86 18.10 -6.35
C THR A 261 19.61 16.67 -6.85
N TYR A 262 18.49 16.04 -6.48
CA TYR A 262 18.07 14.74 -7.03
C TYR A 262 17.91 14.81 -8.56
N TYR A 263 17.18 15.80 -9.07
CA TYR A 263 16.90 15.93 -10.51
C TYR A 263 18.12 16.39 -11.32
N GLN A 264 19.07 17.08 -10.67
CA GLN A 264 20.38 17.37 -11.25
C GLN A 264 21.17 16.07 -11.43
N GLN A 265 21.28 15.24 -10.38
CA GLN A 265 21.97 13.95 -10.45
C GLN A 265 21.30 12.96 -11.41
N LEU A 266 19.95 12.92 -11.45
CA LEU A 266 19.18 12.10 -12.37
C LEU A 266 19.52 12.43 -13.83
N ARG A 267 19.58 13.72 -14.20
CA ARG A 267 19.96 14.16 -15.55
C ARG A 267 21.38 13.75 -15.91
N GLU A 268 22.34 13.84 -14.98
CA GLU A 268 23.70 13.33 -15.21
C GLU A 268 23.74 11.81 -15.42
N LYS A 269 23.02 11.03 -14.60
CA LYS A 269 22.92 9.56 -14.77
C LYS A 269 22.31 9.17 -16.11
N LEU A 270 21.24 9.86 -16.54
CA LEU A 270 20.53 9.57 -17.79
C LEU A 270 21.39 9.81 -19.05
N LYS A 271 22.41 10.69 -19.01
CA LYS A 271 23.35 10.86 -20.13
C LYS A 271 24.12 9.59 -20.50
N PHE A 272 24.27 8.66 -19.53
CA PHE A 272 24.98 7.40 -19.70
C PHE A 272 24.05 6.18 -19.77
N SER A 273 22.73 6.39 -19.67
CA SER A 273 21.73 5.32 -19.76
C SER A 273 21.31 5.05 -21.20
N LYS A 274 20.92 3.80 -21.49
CA LYS A 274 20.26 3.44 -22.76
C LYS A 274 18.76 3.75 -22.72
N VAL A 275 18.16 3.80 -21.54
CA VAL A 275 16.74 4.06 -21.35
C VAL A 275 16.43 5.52 -21.59
N LYS A 276 15.37 5.77 -22.35
CA LYS A 276 14.82 7.11 -22.60
C LYS A 276 13.52 7.26 -21.83
N ILE A 277 13.52 8.19 -20.86
CA ILE A 277 12.30 8.65 -20.21
C ILE A 277 11.49 9.43 -21.23
N VAL A 278 10.22 9.06 -21.45
CA VAL A 278 9.34 9.72 -22.44
C VAL A 278 8.64 10.95 -21.85
N GLU A 279 8.49 11.00 -20.54
CA GLU A 279 8.01 12.14 -19.78
C GLU A 279 9.04 13.28 -19.72
N ASP A 280 8.57 14.53 -19.70
CA ASP A 280 9.43 15.70 -19.55
C ASP A 280 10.02 15.77 -18.13
N LEU A 281 11.35 15.64 -18.02
CA LEU A 281 12.08 15.67 -16.74
C LEU A 281 11.86 16.97 -15.94
N SER A 282 11.54 18.09 -16.59
CA SER A 282 11.19 19.35 -15.90
C SER A 282 9.82 19.27 -15.24
N ILE A 283 8.85 18.58 -15.85
CA ILE A 283 7.52 18.34 -15.27
C ILE A 283 7.62 17.29 -14.15
N LEU A 284 8.46 16.26 -14.30
CA LEU A 284 8.72 15.32 -13.20
C LEU A 284 9.33 16.04 -11.99
N GLU A 285 10.26 16.96 -12.21
CA GLU A 285 10.85 17.81 -11.16
C GLU A 285 9.85 18.77 -10.51
N GLU A 286 9.01 19.45 -11.29
CA GLU A 286 7.89 20.28 -10.82
C GLU A 286 6.95 19.47 -9.91
N LEU A 287 6.61 18.25 -10.34
CA LEU A 287 5.66 17.39 -9.65
C LEU A 287 6.27 16.60 -8.49
N ARG A 288 7.62 16.58 -8.37
CA ARG A 288 8.40 15.80 -7.40
C ARG A 288 8.30 14.28 -7.60
N ILE A 289 8.18 13.83 -8.85
CA ILE A 289 8.09 12.42 -9.25
C ILE A 289 9.49 11.83 -9.42
N LEU A 290 9.78 10.74 -8.73
CA LEU A 290 11.08 10.05 -8.76
C LEU A 290 11.13 9.04 -9.89
N VAL A 291 12.33 8.87 -10.46
CA VAL A 291 12.63 8.01 -11.61
C VAL A 291 13.74 7.04 -11.25
N ASP A 292 13.49 5.75 -11.45
CA ASP A 292 14.53 4.71 -11.47
C ASP A 292 14.41 3.85 -12.72
N PHE A 293 15.52 3.26 -13.15
CA PHE A 293 15.63 2.59 -14.44
C PHE A 293 16.69 1.50 -14.44
N ASP A 294 16.48 0.47 -15.25
CA ASP A 294 17.45 -0.58 -15.55
C ASP A 294 17.88 -0.49 -17.04
N ASP A 295 18.42 -1.57 -17.62
CA ASP A 295 18.71 -1.62 -19.06
C ASP A 295 17.45 -1.84 -19.94
N ASN A 296 16.31 -2.20 -19.36
CA ASN A 296 15.10 -2.65 -20.07
C ASN A 296 13.97 -1.61 -20.06
N GLY A 297 13.89 -0.79 -19.00
CA GLY A 297 12.78 0.10 -18.75
C GLY A 297 13.00 1.03 -17.55
N TYR A 298 11.92 1.68 -17.13
CA TYR A 298 11.93 2.59 -15.99
C TYR A 298 10.59 2.60 -15.25
N LEU A 299 10.64 3.17 -14.05
CA LEU A 299 9.50 3.34 -13.16
C LEU A 299 9.47 4.78 -12.62
N LEU A 300 8.26 5.31 -12.50
CA LEU A 300 7.97 6.63 -11.97
C LEU A 300 7.18 6.46 -10.68
N GLN A 301 7.63 7.06 -9.58
CA GLN A 301 7.04 6.87 -8.25
C GLN A 301 6.94 8.19 -7.49
N ILE A 302 5.91 8.33 -6.65
CA ILE A 302 5.82 9.39 -5.65
C ILE A 302 4.95 8.95 -4.47
N PHE A 303 5.38 9.30 -3.26
CA PHE A 303 4.66 9.01 -2.02
C PHE A 303 3.82 10.23 -1.59
N THR A 304 2.59 9.96 -1.15
CA THR A 304 1.80 10.93 -0.39
C THR A 304 2.43 11.14 0.98
N LYS A 305 2.08 12.23 1.68
CA LYS A 305 2.20 12.23 3.14
C LYS A 305 1.30 11.14 3.76
N PRO A 306 1.49 10.77 5.04
CA PRO A 306 0.54 9.94 5.77
C PRO A 306 -0.91 10.45 5.63
N VAL A 307 -1.87 9.54 5.46
CA VAL A 307 -3.29 9.89 5.27
C VAL A 307 -4.03 10.18 6.59
N GLN A 308 -3.27 10.30 7.68
CA GLN A 308 -3.69 10.51 9.07
C GLN A 308 -2.51 11.06 9.89
N ASP A 309 -2.77 11.62 11.07
CA ASP A 309 -1.73 12.26 11.90
C ASP A 309 -0.65 11.29 12.42
N ARG A 310 -0.99 10.01 12.58
CA ARG A 310 -0.01 8.98 12.92
C ARG A 310 0.86 8.71 11.68
N PRO A 311 2.21 8.66 11.79
CA PRO A 311 3.11 8.35 10.69
C PRO A 311 3.11 6.85 10.36
N THR A 312 1.94 6.35 9.93
CA THR A 312 1.71 4.93 9.67
C THR A 312 1.32 4.70 8.20
N VAL A 313 0.05 4.84 7.83
CA VAL A 313 -0.37 4.59 6.44
C VAL A 313 -0.15 5.80 5.55
N PHE A 314 0.58 5.62 4.45
CA PHE A 314 0.62 6.53 3.30
C PHE A 314 0.30 5.78 2.00
N LEU A 315 0.33 6.47 0.87
CA LEU A 315 0.00 5.91 -0.44
C LEU A 315 1.10 6.23 -1.45
N GLU A 316 1.21 5.39 -2.46
CA GLU A 316 2.11 5.59 -3.60
C GLU A 316 1.30 5.68 -4.90
N VAL A 317 1.73 6.54 -5.81
CA VAL A 317 1.32 6.49 -7.22
C VAL A 317 2.53 6.03 -8.03
N ILE A 318 2.33 4.99 -8.85
CA ILE A 318 3.39 4.37 -9.64
C ILE A 318 2.99 4.23 -11.12
N GLN A 319 3.90 4.55 -12.02
CA GLN A 319 3.79 4.22 -13.45
C GLN A 319 5.00 3.38 -13.88
N ARG A 320 4.76 2.36 -14.69
CA ARG A 320 5.77 1.39 -15.12
C ARG A 320 5.91 1.42 -16.65
N HIS A 321 7.12 1.64 -17.13
CA HIS A 321 7.49 1.54 -18.55
C HIS A 321 8.47 0.39 -18.73
N ASN A 322 7.95 -0.78 -19.11
CA ASN A 322 8.73 -2.02 -19.29
C ASN A 322 9.58 -2.46 -18.06
N HIS A 323 9.18 -2.06 -16.83
CA HIS A 323 9.92 -2.37 -15.61
C HIS A 323 9.00 -2.99 -14.53
N GLN A 324 9.24 -4.26 -14.19
CA GLN A 324 8.43 -5.04 -13.24
C GLN A 324 9.04 -5.13 -11.83
N GLY A 325 10.32 -4.77 -11.66
CA GLY A 325 10.99 -4.69 -10.36
C GLY A 325 10.62 -3.43 -9.57
N PHE A 326 11.30 -3.19 -8.45
CA PHE A 326 10.99 -2.08 -7.53
C PHE A 326 11.99 -0.92 -7.51
N GLY A 327 13.15 -1.06 -8.17
CA GLY A 327 14.12 0.03 -8.29
C GLY A 327 14.92 0.32 -7.01
N ALA A 328 16.10 -0.30 -6.88
CA ALA A 328 17.00 -0.02 -5.75
C ALA A 328 17.46 1.44 -5.67
N GLY A 329 17.55 2.13 -6.82
CA GLY A 329 17.94 3.53 -6.90
C GLY A 329 16.85 4.46 -6.39
N ASN A 330 15.58 4.22 -6.75
CA ASN A 330 14.46 4.99 -6.23
C ASN A 330 14.24 4.76 -4.74
N PHE A 331 14.38 3.52 -4.25
CA PHE A 331 14.20 3.23 -2.82
C PHE A 331 15.05 4.12 -1.92
N LYS A 332 16.30 4.45 -2.29
CA LYS A 332 17.15 5.35 -1.48
C LYS A 332 16.56 6.77 -1.43
N SER A 333 16.12 7.33 -2.54
CA SER A 333 15.56 8.69 -2.57
C SER A 333 14.12 8.78 -2.02
N LEU A 334 13.34 7.71 -2.14
CA LEU A 334 12.07 7.53 -1.42
C LEU A 334 12.30 7.47 0.11
N PHE A 335 13.32 6.72 0.53
CA PHE A 335 13.71 6.59 1.93
C PHE A 335 14.24 7.93 2.50
N GLU A 336 15.06 8.67 1.75
CA GLU A 336 15.51 10.03 2.09
C GLU A 336 14.32 11.00 2.25
N ALA A 337 13.29 10.89 1.39
CA ALA A 337 12.08 11.72 1.50
C ALA A 337 11.26 11.40 2.76
N ILE A 338 11.10 10.12 3.13
CA ILE A 338 10.41 9.75 4.38
C ILE A 338 11.27 10.10 5.61
N GLU A 339 12.59 9.93 5.55
CA GLU A 339 13.50 10.27 6.65
C GLU A 339 13.47 11.78 6.97
N ALA A 340 13.34 12.65 5.95
CA ALA A 340 13.14 14.08 6.14
C ALA A 340 11.82 14.40 6.88
N ASP A 341 10.74 13.69 6.54
CA ASP A 341 9.42 13.82 7.16
C ASP A 341 9.41 13.25 8.61
N GLN A 342 10.12 12.14 8.86
CA GLN A 342 10.39 11.58 10.19
C GLN A 342 11.19 12.54 11.07
N ASN A 343 12.18 13.24 10.48
CA ASN A 343 12.94 14.28 11.18
C ASN A 343 12.07 15.50 11.51
N ALA A 344 11.18 15.91 10.61
CA ALA A 344 10.22 16.99 10.85
C ALA A 344 9.23 16.67 11.99
N ARG A 345 8.91 15.39 12.21
CA ARG A 345 8.15 14.90 13.39
C ARG A 345 8.98 14.80 14.68
N GLY A 346 10.30 14.98 14.63
CA GLY A 346 11.20 14.78 15.76
C GLY A 346 11.51 13.31 16.10
N ASN A 347 11.16 12.36 15.21
CA ASN A 347 11.28 10.93 15.46
C ASN A 347 12.55 10.30 14.87
N LEU A 348 13.39 11.08 14.18
CA LEU A 348 14.72 10.65 13.70
C LEU A 348 15.77 10.75 14.83
N THR A 349 15.50 10.04 15.92
CA THR A 349 16.28 10.07 17.18
C THR A 349 17.53 9.19 17.11
N ILE A 350 18.56 9.53 17.89
CA ILE A 350 19.73 8.67 18.10
C ILE A 350 19.31 7.38 18.83
N LEU A 351 19.82 6.24 18.35
CA LEU A 351 19.65 4.95 19.01
C LEU A 351 20.74 4.77 20.07
N THR A 352 20.37 4.35 21.27
CA THR A 352 21.32 3.82 22.26
C THR A 352 21.89 2.47 21.79
N PRO A 353 22.99 1.97 22.38
CA PRO A 353 23.53 0.64 22.06
C PRO A 353 22.53 -0.52 22.22
N ASN A 354 21.45 -0.30 22.97
CA ASN A 354 20.38 -1.28 23.21
C ASN A 354 19.15 -1.06 22.28
N GLY A 355 19.30 -0.29 21.20
CA GLY A 355 18.21 0.01 20.25
C GLY A 355 17.12 0.97 20.78
N THR A 356 17.20 1.41 22.04
CA THR A 356 16.21 2.34 22.62
C THR A 356 16.50 3.76 22.16
N SER A 357 15.49 4.52 21.71
CA SER A 357 15.66 5.93 21.33
C SER A 357 15.85 6.83 22.54
N GLN A 358 16.92 7.62 22.57
CA GLN A 358 17.00 8.80 23.43
C GLN A 358 16.22 9.95 22.77
N LYS A 359 15.24 10.51 23.49
CA LYS A 359 14.72 11.84 23.15
C LYS A 359 15.80 12.87 23.50
N LEU A 360 16.01 13.82 22.58
CA LEU A 360 16.80 15.03 22.80
C LEU A 360 16.07 16.00 23.74
#